data_AF-A0A1X6ZYT7-F1
#
_entry.id   AF-A0A1X6ZYT7-F1
#
_cell.length_a   1.000
_cell.length_b   1.000
_cell.length_c   1.000
_cell.angle_alpha   90.00
_cell.angle_beta   90.00
_cell.angle_gamma   90.00
#
_symmetry.space_group_name_H-M   'P 1'
#
loop_
_entity.id
_entity.type
_entity.pdbx_description
1 polymer ?
#
loop_
_entity_poly.entity_id
_entity_poly.type
_entity_poly.pdbx_seq_one_letter_code
_entity_poly.pdbx_strand_id
1 'polypeptide(L)' 'MGHKKTMVVMRSNEQEFYQLLSYTGDVDLEAKLSEWERFYNFHRPHGAHSGKTPYEALREKL' A
#
# COMPACT_ATOMS: atom_id res chain seq x y z
N MET A 1 -42.33 30.99 4.09
CA MET A 1 -40.87 30.98 4.20
C MET A 1 -40.42 29.54 4.45
N GLY A 2 -40.14 28.79 3.38
CA GLY A 2 -39.91 27.33 3.47
C GLY A 2 -38.42 27.02 3.56
N HIS A 3 -38.00 26.38 4.65
CA HIS A 3 -36.63 25.90 4.82
C HIS A 3 -36.33 24.77 3.81
N LYS A 4 -35.50 25.04 2.80
CA LYS A 4 -34.86 23.99 2.01
C LYS A 4 -33.76 23.36 2.85
N LYS A 5 -34.06 22.19 3.43
CA LYS A 5 -33.06 21.29 3.99
C LYS A 5 -32.29 20.71 2.81
N THR A 6 -31.12 21.26 2.50
CA THR A 6 -30.21 20.67 1.51
C THR A 6 -29.66 19.38 2.11
N MET A 7 -30.38 18.30 1.85
CA MET A 7 -29.92 16.94 2.11
C MET A 7 -28.90 16.64 1.00
N VAL A 8 -27.66 17.09 1.18
CA VAL A 8 -26.54 16.62 0.37
C VAL A 8 -26.46 15.13 0.64
N VAL A 9 -26.95 14.36 -0.32
CA VAL A 9 -26.78 12.92 -0.37
C VAL A 9 -25.27 12.68 -0.29
N MET A 10 -24.79 12.24 0.87
CA MET A 10 -23.53 11.50 0.98
C MET A 10 -23.73 10.25 0.13
N ARG A 11 -23.53 10.39 -1.18
CA ARG A 11 -23.36 9.26 -2.08
C ARG A 11 -22.15 8.53 -1.53
N SER A 12 -22.41 7.31 -1.10
CA SER A 12 -21.52 6.46 -0.32
C SER A 12 -20.05 6.58 -0.73
N ASN A 13 -19.19 6.87 0.24
CA ASN A 13 -17.72 6.82 0.12
C ASN A 13 -17.21 5.45 -0.36
N GLU A 14 -18.04 4.40 -0.31
CA GLU A 14 -17.68 3.09 -0.87
C GLU A 14 -17.72 3.06 -2.40
N GLN A 15 -18.54 3.90 -3.06
CA GLN A 15 -18.64 3.91 -4.52
C GLN A 15 -17.49 4.66 -5.21
N GLU A 16 -16.82 5.58 -4.51
CA GLU A 16 -15.67 6.33 -5.05
C GLU A 16 -14.32 5.72 -4.67
N PHE A 17 -14.22 5.04 -3.52
CA PHE A 17 -12.92 4.62 -2.99
C PHE A 17 -12.50 3.23 -3.44
N TYR A 18 -13.45 2.30 -3.58
CA TYR A 18 -13.14 0.99 -4.16
C TYR A 18 -13.28 1.09 -5.67
N GLN A 19 -12.21 1.52 -6.34
CA GLN A 19 -11.86 0.83 -7.57
C GLN A 19 -11.73 -0.64 -7.18
N LEU A 20 -12.81 -1.39 -7.38
CA LEU A 20 -12.77 -2.83 -7.49
C LEU A 20 -11.76 -3.10 -8.61
N LEU A 21 -10.51 -3.32 -8.21
CA LEU A 21 -9.44 -3.75 -9.09
C LEU A 21 -9.88 -5.10 -9.63
N SER A 22 -10.69 -5.09 -10.70
CA SER A 22 -10.82 -6.21 -11.61
C SER A 22 -9.49 -6.30 -12.36
N TYR A 23 -8.46 -6.68 -11.62
CA TYR A 23 -7.14 -6.86 -12.16
C TYR A 23 -7.13 -8.21 -12.87
N THR A 24 -7.38 -8.18 -14.17
CA THR A 24 -7.35 -9.35 -15.06
C THR A 24 -6.08 -9.31 -15.91
N GLY A 25 -4.95 -8.92 -15.32
CA GLY A 25 -3.66 -8.94 -15.99
C GLY A 25 -2.96 -10.26 -15.68
N ASP A 26 -2.35 -10.88 -16.70
CA ASP A 26 -1.42 -12.02 -16.60
C ASP A 26 -0.13 -11.64 -15.85
N VAL A 27 -0.24 -11.00 -14.69
CA VAL A 27 0.89 -10.70 -13.84
C VAL A 27 1.00 -11.79 -12.81
N ASP A 28 2.14 -12.46 -12.89
CA ASP A 28 2.61 -13.35 -11.85
C ASP A 28 2.89 -12.53 -10.58
N LEU A 29 1.87 -12.49 -9.71
CA LEU A 29 1.93 -11.80 -8.44
C LEU A 29 2.98 -12.42 -7.51
N GLU A 30 3.22 -13.72 -7.63
CA GLU A 30 4.23 -14.41 -6.82
C GLU A 30 5.63 -13.93 -7.21
N ALA A 31 5.92 -13.86 -8.51
CA ALA A 31 7.17 -13.29 -9.00
C ALA A 31 7.37 -11.84 -8.55
N LYS A 32 6.31 -11.02 -8.58
CA LYS A 32 6.36 -9.62 -8.15
C LYS A 32 6.53 -9.46 -6.65
N LEU A 33 5.90 -10.32 -5.84
CA LEU A 33 6.08 -10.34 -4.40
C LEU A 33 7.50 -10.74 -4.02
N SER A 34 8.06 -11.76 -4.69
CA SER A 34 9.45 -12.18 -4.48
C SER A 34 10.45 -11.06 -4.82
N GLU A 35 10.24 -10.38 -5.95
CA GLU A 35 11.05 -9.21 -6.34
C GLU A 35 10.96 -8.09 -5.29
N TRP A 36 9.75 -7.80 -4.83
CA TRP A 36 9.50 -6.77 -3.82
C TRP A 36 10.13 -7.11 -2.46
N GLU A 37 10.01 -8.36 -2.02
CA GLU A 37 10.62 -8.84 -0.77
C GLU A 37 12.14 -8.71 -0.82
N ARG A 38 12.77 -9.13 -1.92
CA ARG A 38 14.22 -8.98 -2.11
C ARG A 38 14.66 -7.52 -2.11
N PHE A 39 13.89 -6.64 -2.75
CA PHE A 39 14.16 -5.21 -2.72
C PHE A 39 14.07 -4.64 -1.30
N TYR A 40 12.99 -4.94 -0.59
CA TYR A 40 12.75 -4.45 0.77
C TYR A 40 13.85 -4.89 1.74
N ASN A 41 14.21 -6.17 1.72
CA ASN A 41 15.14 -6.74 2.69
C ASN A 41 16.61 -6.34 2.46
N PHE A 42 17.02 -6.15 1.20
CA PHE A 42 18.44 -6.00 0.85
C PHE A 42 18.83 -4.68 0.21
N HIS A 43 17.87 -3.89 -0.27
CA HIS A 43 18.17 -2.67 -1.04
C HIS A 43 17.48 -1.43 -0.50
N ARG A 44 16.43 -1.57 0.30
CA ARG A 44 15.67 -0.44 0.82
C ARG A 44 16.25 0.07 2.15
N PRO A 45 16.86 1.25 2.19
CA PRO A 45 17.33 1.84 3.43
C PRO A 45 16.13 2.20 4.32
N HIS A 46 16.21 1.87 5.61
CA HIS A 46 15.12 2.10 6.56
C HIS A 46 15.53 3.10 7.65
N GLY A 47 14.74 4.17 7.82
CA GLY A 47 15.01 5.19 8.85
C GLY A 47 15.04 4.64 10.29
N ALA A 48 14.19 3.66 10.60
CA ALA A 48 14.19 2.94 11.88
C ALA A 48 15.48 2.13 12.14
N HIS A 49 16.26 1.88 11.09
CA HIS A 49 17.55 1.20 11.15
C HIS A 49 18.70 2.15 10.81
N SER A 50 18.52 3.46 11.07
CA SER A 50 19.54 4.49 10.80
C SER A 50 20.03 4.50 9.34
N GLY A 51 19.12 4.19 8.40
CA GLY A 51 19.43 4.13 6.97
C GLY A 51 19.92 2.78 6.48
N LYS A 52 20.10 1.79 7.37
CA LYS A 52 20.46 0.42 6.97
C LYS A 52 19.26 -0.33 6.41
N THR A 53 19.53 -1.32 5.59
CA THR A 53 18.54 -2.31 5.15
C THR A 53 18.15 -3.22 6.31
N PRO A 54 16.96 -3.85 6.27
CA PRO A 54 16.57 -4.83 7.28
C PRO A 54 17.60 -5.95 7.48
N TYR A 55 18.20 -6.45 6.39
CA TYR A 55 19.23 -7.50 6.46
C TYR A 55 20.49 -7.02 7.19
N GLU A 56 20.99 -5.82 6.88
CA GLU A 56 22.15 -5.25 7.56
C GLU A 56 21.87 -5.04 9.06
N ALA A 57 20.70 -4.52 9.40
CA ALA A 57 20.29 -4.33 10.80
C ALA A 57 20.17 -5.67 11.55
N LEU A 58 19.76 -6.74 10.88
CA LEU A 58 19.72 -8.09 11.45
C LEU A 58 21.13 -8.65 11.66
N ARG A 59 22.02 -8.49 10.68
CA ARG A 59 23.41 -8.97 10.72
C ARG A 59 24.22 -8.37 11.86
N GLU A 60 23.87 -7.18 12.33
CA GLU A 60 24.52 -6.53 13.48
C GLU A 60 24.02 -7.03 14.84
N LYS A 61 22.86 -7.71 14.87
CA LYS A 61 22.26 -8.25 16.09
C LYS A 61 22.61 -9.73 16.34
N LEU A 62 23.18 -10.39 15.33
CA LEU A 62 23.68 -11.77 15.38
C LEU A 62 25.13 -11.79 15.85
#